data_AF-A0A9Q4KK30-F1
#
_entry.id   AF-A0A9Q4KK30-F1
#
_cell.length_a   1.000
_cell.length_b   1.000
_cell.length_c   1.000
_cell.angle_alpha   90.00
_cell.angle_beta   90.00
_cell.angle_gamma   90.00
#
_symmetry.space_group_name_H-M   'P 1'
#
loop_
_entity.id
_entity.type
_entity.pdbx_description
1 polymer ?
#
loop_
_entity_poly.entity_id
_entity_poly.type
_entity_poly.pdbx_seq_one_letter_code
_entity_poly.pdbx_strand_id
1 'polypeptide(L)'
;MIDDKVFASKAKSGEITEFPDIERGWGVTEETGYIPPMEYFNALGNRTDKNINELNRIKANLTDLDILLPAGTIIQSASKSTPQGYLKCNGASISRVSYQKLFEVIGTAFGSDDNSTFRLPDLRGRFVRGFSDGSSIDCDREFGSSQDDENKEHYHLMLTGNGAQSSSEKSLQTFKDFLKSNGYEELVKDALFQPEVATGYLNYEKKIYHGGVDFVPKMPTSKSGSESRPYNIALNFYIKY
;
A
#
# COMPACT_ATOMS: atom_id res chain seq x y z
N MET A 1 31.28 23.35 13.43
CA MET A 1 31.21 24.82 13.47
C MET A 1 32.13 25.33 12.39
N ILE A 2 31.58 25.91 11.32
CA ILE A 2 32.38 26.60 10.30
C ILE A 2 32.68 27.98 10.88
N ASP A 3 33.96 28.33 10.96
CA ASP A 3 34.42 29.59 11.53
C ASP A 3 34.14 30.74 10.55
N ASP A 4 33.07 31.50 10.81
CA ASP A 4 32.59 32.60 9.96
C ASP A 4 33.50 33.87 10.02
N LYS A 5 34.77 33.75 10.44
CA LYS A 5 35.66 34.89 10.74
C LYS A 5 36.71 35.25 9.68
N VAL A 6 36.44 35.01 8.39
CA VAL A 6 37.52 35.13 7.39
C VAL A 6 37.73 36.54 6.81
N PHE A 7 36.79 37.50 6.89
CA PHE A 7 36.90 38.69 6.02
C PHE A 7 37.11 40.06 6.66
N ALA A 8 37.13 40.21 7.99
CA ALA A 8 37.22 41.55 8.58
C ALA A 8 37.91 41.63 9.95
N SER A 9 39.01 40.90 10.16
CA SER A 9 39.81 41.08 11.39
C SER A 9 40.74 42.32 11.35
N LYS A 10 40.79 43.06 10.23
CA LYS A 10 41.72 44.18 10.00
C LYS A 10 41.13 45.39 9.26
N ALA A 11 39.83 45.65 9.37
CA ALA A 11 39.25 46.88 8.81
C ALA A 11 39.89 48.12 9.47
N LYS A 12 40.33 49.11 8.67
CA LYS A 12 40.97 50.32 9.20
C LYS A 12 39.92 51.30 9.74
N SER A 13 40.31 52.15 10.70
CA SER A 13 39.44 53.21 11.21
C SER A 13 39.01 54.16 10.08
N GLY A 14 37.72 54.13 9.71
CA GLY A 14 37.13 54.90 8.59
C GLY A 14 36.51 54.05 7.47
N GLU A 15 36.63 52.72 7.55
CA GLU A 15 36.00 51.78 6.63
C GLU A 15 34.49 51.67 6.90
N ILE A 16 33.68 51.77 5.85
CA ILE A 16 32.21 51.73 5.94
C ILE A 16 31.75 50.32 6.33
N THR A 17 31.15 50.19 7.51
CA THR A 17 30.68 48.90 8.06
C THR A 17 29.37 48.41 7.43
N GLU A 18 28.61 49.30 6.78
CA GLU A 18 27.41 48.99 6.01
C GLU A 18 27.46 49.73 4.66
N PHE A 19 27.16 49.00 3.58
CA PHE A 19 27.28 49.50 2.22
C PHE A 19 25.92 50.08 1.76
N PRO A 20 25.87 51.24 1.07
CA PRO A 20 24.65 51.76 0.49
C PRO A 20 24.16 50.83 -0.64
N ASP A 21 22.83 50.70 -0.81
CA ASP A 21 22.26 49.91 -1.89
C ASP A 21 22.74 50.44 -3.25
N ILE A 22 23.64 49.71 -3.90
CA ILE A 22 24.10 49.99 -5.25
C ILE A 22 23.02 49.55 -6.23
N GLU A 23 22.44 50.53 -6.94
CA GLU A 23 21.48 50.27 -8.01
C GLU A 23 22.12 49.36 -9.07
N ARG A 24 21.27 48.57 -9.74
CA ARG A 24 21.65 47.54 -10.72
C ARG A 24 22.21 48.18 -12.01
N GLY A 25 23.38 48.78 -11.92
CA GLY A 25 24.10 49.36 -13.04
C GLY A 25 25.55 49.43 -12.64
N TRP A 26 26.39 48.57 -13.21
CA TRP A 26 27.83 48.66 -13.07
C TRP A 26 28.28 50.04 -13.56
N GLY A 27 28.58 50.93 -12.62
CA GLY A 27 28.98 52.31 -12.91
C GLY A 27 30.42 52.34 -13.42
N VAL A 28 30.58 52.44 -14.74
CA VAL A 28 31.61 53.33 -15.30
C VAL A 28 30.95 54.71 -15.30
N THR A 29 31.43 55.77 -14.66
CA THR A 29 32.39 56.82 -15.10
C THR A 29 32.64 57.71 -13.86
N GLU A 30 33.81 58.26 -13.53
CA GLU A 30 34.47 59.41 -14.19
C GLU A 30 35.94 59.53 -13.69
N GLU A 31 36.85 59.77 -14.63
CA GLU A 31 38.16 60.45 -14.52
C GLU A 31 39.27 60.09 -13.50
N THR A 32 39.23 58.98 -12.76
CA THR A 32 40.40 58.57 -11.94
C THR A 32 40.76 57.10 -12.04
N GLY A 33 41.67 56.71 -12.95
CA GLY A 33 42.54 55.52 -12.83
C GLY A 33 41.91 54.12 -12.66
N TYR A 34 40.57 54.00 -12.63
CA TYR A 34 39.72 52.81 -12.80
C TYR A 34 40.19 51.48 -12.16
N ILE A 35 40.50 51.48 -10.86
CA ILE A 35 40.54 50.24 -10.07
C ILE A 35 39.63 50.45 -8.85
N PRO A 36 38.52 49.69 -8.71
CA PRO A 36 37.64 49.85 -7.56
C PRO A 36 38.42 49.58 -6.26
N PRO A 37 38.16 50.35 -5.18
CA PRO A 37 38.88 50.16 -3.93
C PRO A 37 38.57 48.78 -3.34
N MET A 38 39.52 48.21 -2.59
CA MET A 38 39.46 46.85 -2.05
C MET A 38 38.16 46.56 -1.27
N GLU A 39 37.56 47.59 -0.68
CA GLU A 39 36.26 47.54 0.00
C GLU A 39 35.11 47.00 -0.87
N TYR A 40 35.10 47.33 -2.16
CA TYR A 40 34.07 46.84 -3.08
C TYR A 40 34.23 45.34 -3.33
N PHE A 41 35.47 44.88 -3.49
CA PHE A 41 35.78 43.46 -3.67
C PHE A 41 35.48 42.67 -2.40
N ASN A 42 35.81 43.21 -1.23
CA ASN A 42 35.49 42.61 0.07
C ASN A 42 33.97 42.49 0.29
N ALA A 43 33.20 43.53 -0.04
CA ALA A 43 31.74 43.52 0.10
C ALA A 43 31.05 42.54 -0.87
N LEU A 44 31.51 42.48 -2.13
CA LEU A 44 31.01 41.53 -3.12
C LEU A 44 31.35 40.07 -2.74
N GLY A 45 32.56 39.83 -2.25
CA GLY A 45 32.98 38.53 -1.70
C GLY A 45 32.09 38.11 -0.53
N ASN A 46 31.92 38.99 0.46
CA ASN A 46 31.06 38.74 1.63
C ASN A 46 29.60 38.45 1.26
N ARG A 47 29.02 39.17 0.30
CA ARG A 47 27.65 38.90 -0.17
C ARG A 47 27.56 37.55 -0.88
N THR A 48 28.56 37.23 -1.69
CA THR A 48 28.62 35.96 -2.42
C THR A 48 28.77 34.79 -1.45
N ASP A 49 29.64 34.90 -0.45
CA ASP A 49 29.87 33.88 0.56
C ASP A 49 28.65 33.67 1.46
N LYS A 50 27.99 34.76 1.90
CA LYS A 50 26.73 34.66 2.64
C LYS A 50 25.65 33.95 1.80
N ASN A 51 25.51 34.31 0.53
CA ASN A 51 24.54 33.67 -0.36
C ASN A 51 24.87 32.18 -0.59
N ILE A 52 26.15 31.83 -0.78
CA ILE A 52 26.59 30.45 -0.92
C ILE A 52 26.34 29.66 0.36
N ASN A 53 26.61 30.23 1.53
CA ASN A 53 26.35 29.59 2.82
C ASN A 53 24.86 29.35 3.05
N GLU A 54 23.99 30.32 2.73
CA GLU A 54 22.54 30.14 2.82
C GLU A 54 22.04 29.08 1.83
N LEU A 55 22.55 29.06 0.59
CA LEU A 55 22.26 28.00 -0.38
C LEU A 55 22.71 26.62 0.13
N ASN A 56 23.87 26.53 0.76
CA ASN A 56 24.39 25.28 1.31
C ASN A 56 23.56 24.80 2.52
N ARG A 57 23.11 25.72 3.39
CA ARG A 57 22.20 25.41 4.51
C ARG A 57 20.85 24.89 4.00
N ILE A 58 20.27 25.53 2.99
CA ILE A 58 19.01 25.09 2.38
C ILE A 58 19.19 23.71 1.74
N LYS A 59 20.30 23.46 1.03
CA LYS A 59 20.59 22.14 0.44
C LYS A 59 20.71 21.04 1.49
N ALA A 60 21.36 21.31 2.63
CA ALA A 60 21.46 20.36 3.73
C ALA A 60 20.09 20.01 4.35
N ASN A 61 19.22 21.00 4.54
CA ASN A 61 17.87 20.74 5.06
C ASN A 61 16.99 19.97 4.05
N LEU A 62 17.22 20.15 2.74
CA LEU A 62 16.52 19.39 1.70
C LEU A 62 16.97 17.91 1.66
N THR A 63 18.22 17.60 2.00
CA THR A 63 18.67 16.21 2.14
C THR A 63 18.03 15.50 3.33
N ASP A 64 17.64 16.22 4.39
CA ASP A 64 16.97 15.64 5.56
C ASP A 64 15.50 15.26 5.29
N LEU A 65 14.83 15.90 4.32
CA LEU A 65 13.47 15.53 3.93
C LEU A 65 13.39 14.17 3.23
N ASP A 66 14.42 13.80 2.46
CA ASP A 66 14.54 12.47 1.86
C ASP A 66 14.79 11.40 2.93
N ILE A 67 15.37 11.76 4.09
CA ILE A 67 15.51 10.86 5.25
C ILE A 67 14.15 10.63 5.92
N LEU A 68 13.32 11.67 6.02
CA LEU A 68 12.02 11.55 6.69
C LEU A 68 11.03 10.68 5.92
N LEU A 69 11.01 10.81 4.58
CA LEU A 69 10.13 10.04 3.70
C LEU A 69 10.91 9.60 2.46
N PRO A 70 11.60 8.44 2.52
CA PRO A 70 12.38 7.95 1.40
C PRO A 70 11.50 7.61 0.19
N ALA A 71 12.09 7.66 -1.00
CA ALA A 71 11.43 7.19 -2.23
C ALA A 71 10.96 5.74 -2.06
N GLY A 72 9.81 5.43 -2.65
CA GLY A 72 9.13 4.14 -2.46
C GLY A 72 8.18 4.09 -1.27
N THR A 73 8.22 5.06 -0.35
CA THR A 73 7.25 5.14 0.76
C THR A 73 5.84 5.36 0.21
N ILE A 74 4.91 4.51 0.64
CA ILE A 74 3.49 4.62 0.28
C ILE A 74 2.73 5.22 1.45
N ILE A 75 1.96 6.26 1.18
CA ILE A 75 1.06 6.89 2.14
C ILE A 75 -0.39 6.73 1.68
N GLN A 76 -1.28 6.58 2.65
CA GLN A 76 -2.71 6.72 2.42
C GLN A 76 -3.12 8.16 2.69
N SER A 77 -3.90 8.76 1.79
CA SER A 77 -4.28 10.18 1.89
C SER A 77 -5.74 10.40 1.50
N ALA A 78 -6.38 11.30 2.23
CA ALA A 78 -7.71 11.81 1.91
C ALA A 78 -7.70 12.83 0.76
N SER A 79 -6.53 13.25 0.28
CA SER A 79 -6.43 14.13 -0.89
C SER A 79 -6.96 13.45 -2.16
N LYS A 80 -7.73 14.18 -2.96
CA LYS A 80 -8.20 13.73 -4.29
C LYS A 80 -7.16 14.00 -5.39
N SER A 81 -6.45 15.11 -5.27
CA SER A 81 -5.34 15.50 -6.14
C SER A 81 -4.03 14.92 -5.64
N THR A 82 -3.14 14.57 -6.57
CA THR A 82 -1.81 14.05 -6.24
C THR A 82 -0.98 15.15 -5.59
N PRO A 83 -0.50 14.98 -4.34
CA PRO A 83 0.40 15.93 -3.71
C PRO A 83 1.73 16.05 -4.48
N GLN A 84 2.38 17.20 -4.39
CA GLN A 84 3.69 17.41 -5.01
C GLN A 84 4.73 16.43 -4.42
N GLY A 85 5.56 15.85 -5.30
CA GLY A 85 6.56 14.86 -4.88
C GLY A 85 6.00 13.46 -4.68
N TYR A 86 4.75 13.20 -5.09
CA TYR A 86 4.14 11.87 -5.06
C TYR A 86 3.55 11.48 -6.42
N LEU A 87 3.37 10.18 -6.62
CA LEU A 87 2.64 9.59 -7.73
C LEU A 87 1.49 8.73 -7.20
N LYS A 88 0.43 8.54 -7.99
CA LYS A 88 -0.68 7.65 -7.62
C LYS A 88 -0.26 6.19 -7.77
N CYS A 89 -0.60 5.35 -6.79
CA CYS A 89 -0.46 3.89 -6.91
C CYS A 89 -1.59 3.31 -7.78
N ASN A 90 -1.54 3.57 -9.09
CA ASN A 90 -2.56 3.21 -10.07
C ASN A 90 -2.07 2.28 -11.19
N GLY A 91 -0.89 1.66 -11.04
CA GLY A 91 -0.35 0.75 -12.07
C GLY A 91 0.24 1.43 -13.30
N ALA A 92 0.41 2.76 -13.29
CA ALA A 92 0.94 3.51 -14.42
C ALA A 92 2.40 3.14 -14.73
N SER A 93 2.74 3.18 -16.02
CA SER A 93 4.10 3.01 -16.52
C SER A 93 4.79 4.37 -16.58
N ILE A 94 5.98 4.47 -15.97
CA ILE A 94 6.72 5.73 -15.82
C ILE A 94 8.20 5.55 -16.18
N SER A 95 8.86 6.65 -16.56
CA SER A 95 10.26 6.65 -17.01
C SER A 95 11.24 6.38 -15.87
N ARG A 96 12.16 5.44 -16.07
CA ARG A 96 13.29 5.15 -15.16
C ARG A 96 14.22 6.35 -15.02
N VAL A 97 14.40 7.13 -16.08
CA VAL A 97 15.30 8.30 -16.08
C VAL A 97 14.68 9.44 -15.31
N SER A 98 13.38 9.69 -15.50
CA SER A 98 12.69 10.79 -14.80
C SER A 98 12.49 10.49 -13.32
N TYR A 99 12.35 9.21 -12.94
CA TYR A 99 12.06 8.76 -11.58
C TYR A 99 13.12 7.78 -11.08
N GLN A 100 14.39 8.13 -11.24
CA GLN A 100 15.53 7.25 -10.95
C GLN A 100 15.55 6.77 -9.49
N LYS A 101 15.38 7.67 -8.52
CA LYS A 101 15.37 7.30 -7.08
C LYS A 101 14.29 6.27 -6.76
N LEU A 102 13.09 6.45 -7.32
CA LEU A 102 12.00 5.49 -7.12
C LEU A 102 12.31 4.14 -7.78
N PHE A 103 12.85 4.15 -8.99
CA PHE A 103 13.23 2.92 -9.70
C PHE A 103 14.33 2.15 -8.95
N GLU A 104 15.31 2.82 -8.36
CA GLU A 104 16.36 2.20 -7.54
C GLU A 104 15.77 1.41 -6.35
N VAL A 105 14.63 1.85 -5.81
CA VAL A 105 13.98 1.21 -4.66
C VAL A 105 13.02 0.10 -5.06
N ILE A 106 12.12 0.33 -6.01
CA ILE A 106 11.04 -0.63 -6.33
C ILE A 106 11.35 -1.50 -7.55
N GLY A 107 12.32 -1.09 -8.38
CA GLY A 107 12.70 -1.76 -9.61
C GLY A 107 11.51 -2.07 -10.51
N THR A 108 11.42 -3.32 -10.93
CA THR A 108 10.33 -3.85 -11.78
C THR A 108 9.39 -4.77 -11.01
N ALA A 109 9.34 -4.69 -9.67
CA ALA A 109 8.54 -5.58 -8.82
C ALA A 109 7.04 -5.57 -9.19
N PHE A 110 6.54 -4.44 -9.74
CA PHE A 110 5.15 -4.28 -10.17
C PHE A 110 4.99 -4.35 -11.70
N GLY A 111 6.03 -4.81 -12.40
CA GLY A 111 6.06 -4.95 -13.85
C GLY A 111 6.84 -3.84 -14.55
N SER A 112 7.04 -4.06 -15.85
CA SER A 112 7.77 -3.18 -16.76
C SER A 112 7.25 -3.43 -18.17
N ASP A 113 7.02 -2.37 -18.94
CA ASP A 113 6.60 -2.55 -20.34
C ASP A 113 7.82 -2.66 -21.27
N ASP A 114 8.92 -1.97 -20.93
CA ASP A 114 10.19 -2.01 -21.67
C ASP A 114 11.40 -1.77 -20.73
N ASN A 115 12.60 -1.59 -21.29
CA ASN A 115 13.84 -1.31 -20.54
C ASN A 115 14.00 0.16 -20.10
N SER A 116 13.09 1.05 -20.50
CA SER A 116 13.13 2.48 -20.22
C SER A 116 12.10 2.91 -19.17
N THR A 117 11.10 2.07 -18.92
CA THR A 117 9.97 2.31 -18.03
C THR A 117 9.89 1.26 -16.92
N PHE A 118 9.11 1.55 -15.88
CA PHE A 118 8.71 0.60 -14.85
C PHE A 118 7.31 0.96 -14.37
N ARG A 119 6.61 -0.02 -13.79
CA ARG A 119 5.23 0.18 -13.34
C ARG A 119 5.16 0.49 -11.85
N LEU A 120 4.23 1.37 -11.51
CA LEU A 120 3.84 1.65 -10.14
C LEU A 120 2.98 0.50 -9.58
N PRO A 121 2.90 0.33 -8.25
CA PRO A 121 1.88 -0.51 -7.64
C PRO A 121 0.48 -0.07 -8.08
N ASP A 122 -0.45 -1.01 -8.27
CA ASP A 122 -1.87 -0.71 -8.45
C ASP A 122 -2.66 -1.14 -7.21
N LEU A 123 -2.90 -0.18 -6.30
CA LEU A 123 -3.55 -0.45 -5.01
C LEU A 123 -5.04 -0.08 -5.00
N ARG A 124 -5.60 0.28 -6.15
CA ARG A 124 -7.00 0.70 -6.27
C ARG A 124 -7.92 -0.48 -5.96
N GLY A 125 -8.79 -0.31 -4.97
CA GLY A 125 -9.76 -1.34 -4.57
C GLY A 125 -9.13 -2.61 -3.97
N ARG A 126 -7.87 -2.55 -3.54
CA ARG A 126 -7.14 -3.66 -2.91
C ARG A 126 -6.92 -3.40 -1.43
N PHE A 127 -6.84 -4.48 -0.66
CA PHE A 127 -6.28 -4.42 0.68
C PHE A 127 -4.79 -4.72 0.62
N VAL A 128 -4.03 -3.92 1.36
CA VAL A 128 -2.61 -4.16 1.55
C VAL A 128 -2.44 -5.04 2.79
N ARG A 129 -1.57 -6.04 2.67
CA ARG A 129 -1.17 -6.92 3.77
C ARG A 129 0.34 -6.87 3.92
N GLY A 130 0.84 -7.27 5.09
CA GLY A 130 2.28 -7.42 5.31
C GLY A 130 2.84 -8.53 4.41
N PHE A 131 4.00 -8.29 3.83
CA PHE A 131 4.77 -9.33 3.16
C PHE A 131 5.41 -10.25 4.22
N SER A 132 5.40 -11.56 3.97
CA SER A 132 5.84 -12.54 4.98
C SER A 132 7.33 -12.48 5.27
N ASP A 133 8.17 -12.13 4.28
CA ASP A 133 9.62 -11.95 4.42
C ASP A 133 10.31 -13.08 5.22
N GLY A 134 9.97 -14.34 4.88
CA GLY A 134 10.50 -15.53 5.55
C GLY A 134 9.78 -15.95 6.84
N SER A 135 8.66 -15.30 7.20
CA SER A 135 7.76 -15.73 8.27
C SER A 135 7.08 -17.06 7.94
N SER A 136 6.71 -17.82 8.98
CA SER A 136 5.91 -19.04 8.85
C SER A 136 4.43 -18.76 8.54
N ILE A 137 4.00 -17.50 8.56
CA ILE A 137 2.65 -17.06 8.20
C ILE A 137 2.71 -16.46 6.81
N ASP A 138 1.84 -16.94 5.90
CA ASP A 138 1.74 -16.44 4.52
C ASP A 138 3.05 -16.59 3.71
N CYS A 139 3.77 -17.70 3.95
CA CYS A 139 5.11 -17.96 3.42
C CYS A 139 5.18 -18.16 1.91
N ASP A 140 4.08 -18.59 1.27
CA ASP A 140 4.07 -18.95 -0.15
C ASP A 140 3.83 -17.74 -1.07
N ARG A 141 3.75 -16.54 -0.50
CA ARG A 141 3.50 -15.30 -1.26
C ARG A 141 4.78 -14.69 -1.78
N GLU A 142 4.75 -14.29 -3.04
CA GLU A 142 5.80 -13.47 -3.65
C GLU A 142 5.55 -11.98 -3.36
N PHE A 143 6.63 -11.21 -3.21
CA PHE A 143 6.54 -9.77 -2.98
C PHE A 143 5.83 -9.07 -4.13
N GLY A 144 4.85 -8.21 -3.82
CA GLY A 144 4.07 -7.48 -4.82
C GLY A 144 3.02 -8.33 -5.57
N SER A 145 2.90 -9.62 -5.27
CA SER A 145 1.90 -10.49 -5.90
C SER A 145 0.46 -10.13 -5.50
N SER A 146 -0.48 -10.45 -6.38
CA SER A 146 -1.93 -10.27 -6.16
C SER A 146 -2.57 -11.54 -5.61
N GLN A 147 -3.59 -11.36 -4.79
CA GLN A 147 -4.47 -12.43 -4.30
C GLN A 147 -5.92 -12.05 -4.60
N ASP A 148 -6.68 -12.99 -5.14
CA ASP A 148 -8.14 -12.91 -5.27
C ASP A 148 -8.82 -13.17 -3.91
N ASP A 149 -10.10 -12.82 -3.78
CA ASP A 149 -10.82 -13.13 -2.56
C ASP A 149 -10.93 -14.64 -2.32
N GLU A 150 -10.80 -15.04 -1.06
CA GLU A 150 -10.82 -16.43 -0.66
C GLU A 150 -11.64 -16.59 0.62
N ASN A 151 -12.56 -17.56 0.60
CA ASN A 151 -13.27 -18.01 1.79
C ASN A 151 -12.64 -19.33 2.23
N LYS A 152 -12.30 -19.43 3.53
CA LYS A 152 -11.82 -20.69 4.09
C LYS A 152 -12.87 -21.78 3.90
N GLU A 153 -12.44 -22.96 3.47
CA GLU A 153 -13.32 -24.12 3.39
C GLU A 153 -14.01 -24.36 4.74
N HIS A 154 -15.33 -24.55 4.68
CA HIS A 154 -16.15 -24.88 5.84
C HIS A 154 -17.39 -25.67 5.43
N TYR A 155 -17.97 -26.36 6.41
CA TYR A 155 -19.15 -27.20 6.23
C TYR A 155 -20.36 -26.58 6.93
N HIS A 156 -21.51 -26.62 6.29
CA HIS A 156 -22.79 -26.32 6.92
C HIS A 156 -23.53 -27.61 7.23
N LEU A 157 -24.06 -27.71 8.45
CA LEU A 157 -25.07 -28.70 8.76
C LEU A 157 -26.42 -28.15 8.29
N MET A 158 -26.97 -28.76 7.25
CA MET A 158 -28.30 -28.40 6.75
C MET A 158 -29.32 -29.38 7.30
N LEU A 159 -30.28 -28.89 8.07
CA LEU A 159 -31.43 -29.67 8.53
C LEU A 159 -32.61 -29.39 7.58
N THR A 160 -32.99 -30.36 6.76
CA THR A 160 -34.11 -30.22 5.81
C THR A 160 -35.30 -31.06 6.26
N GLY A 161 -36.50 -30.50 6.18
CA GLY A 161 -37.75 -31.25 6.37
C GLY A 161 -38.16 -31.94 5.06
N ASN A 162 -38.42 -33.25 5.16
CA ASN A 162 -39.00 -34.16 4.15
C ASN A 162 -38.21 -34.39 2.84
N GLY A 163 -38.11 -35.66 2.42
CA GLY A 163 -37.87 -35.96 1.00
C GLY A 163 -36.73 -36.88 0.57
N ALA A 164 -35.65 -36.33 0.00
CA ALA A 164 -34.78 -37.08 -0.93
C ALA A 164 -33.31 -37.41 -0.57
N GLN A 165 -32.60 -37.98 -1.53
CA GLN A 165 -31.37 -38.73 -1.28
C GLN A 165 -30.14 -37.94 -1.75
N SER A 166 -29.73 -36.88 -1.05
CA SER A 166 -28.66 -36.03 -1.60
C SER A 166 -27.71 -35.38 -0.57
N SER A 167 -27.48 -36.05 0.55
CA SER A 167 -26.27 -35.82 1.34
C SER A 167 -25.19 -36.76 0.82
N SER A 168 -24.15 -36.24 0.15
CA SER A 168 -22.97 -37.05 -0.22
C SER A 168 -22.45 -37.77 1.03
N GLU A 169 -21.87 -38.98 0.90
CA GLU A 169 -21.37 -39.78 2.03
C GLU A 169 -20.53 -38.97 3.02
N LYS A 170 -19.80 -37.96 2.52
CA LYS A 170 -19.03 -36.99 3.31
C LYS A 170 -19.88 -36.20 4.30
N SER A 171 -21.03 -35.68 3.90
CA SER A 171 -21.90 -34.91 4.80
C SER A 171 -22.54 -35.75 5.92
N LEU A 172 -22.83 -37.02 5.64
CA LEU A 172 -23.26 -37.99 6.66
C LEU A 172 -22.12 -38.30 7.64
N GLN A 173 -20.89 -38.48 7.13
CA GLN A 173 -19.72 -38.73 7.95
C GLN A 173 -19.41 -37.53 8.87
N THR A 174 -19.45 -36.30 8.35
CA THR A 174 -19.24 -35.08 9.13
C THR A 174 -20.29 -34.92 10.25
N PHE A 175 -21.55 -35.26 10.00
CA PHE A 175 -22.59 -35.20 11.04
C PHE A 175 -22.39 -36.26 12.12
N LYS A 176 -22.01 -37.48 11.74
CA LYS A 176 -21.65 -38.54 12.69
C LYS A 176 -20.46 -38.13 13.58
N ASP A 177 -19.45 -37.49 12.98
CA ASP A 177 -18.27 -37.03 13.71
C ASP A 177 -18.60 -35.88 14.67
N PHE A 178 -19.53 -34.98 14.30
CA PHE A 178 -20.06 -33.94 15.21
C PHE A 178 -20.81 -34.53 16.41
N LEU A 179 -21.66 -35.53 16.20
CA LEU A 179 -22.40 -36.17 17.30
C LEU A 179 -21.45 -36.88 18.26
N LYS A 180 -20.42 -37.57 17.75
CA LYS A 180 -19.38 -38.20 18.57
C LYS A 180 -18.59 -37.18 19.37
N SER A 181 -18.13 -36.09 18.74
CA SER A 181 -17.32 -35.07 19.42
C SER A 181 -18.06 -34.33 20.53
N ASN A 182 -19.40 -34.31 20.50
CA ASN A 182 -20.25 -33.71 21.52
C ASN A 182 -20.86 -34.73 22.51
N GLY A 183 -20.40 -35.99 22.50
CA GLY A 183 -20.83 -37.01 23.46
C GLY A 183 -22.20 -37.65 23.18
N TYR A 184 -22.76 -37.44 21.99
CA TYR A 184 -24.04 -38.00 21.54
C TYR A 184 -23.85 -39.27 20.69
N GLU A 185 -22.92 -40.14 21.09
CA GLU A 185 -22.54 -41.34 20.33
C GLU A 185 -23.70 -42.32 20.14
N GLU A 186 -24.67 -42.33 21.06
CA GLU A 186 -25.87 -43.17 20.96
C GLU A 186 -26.76 -42.77 19.78
N LEU A 187 -26.83 -41.47 19.47
CA LEU A 187 -27.63 -40.93 18.36
C LEU A 187 -27.02 -41.23 16.98
N VAL A 188 -25.75 -41.64 16.94
CA VAL A 188 -25.05 -42.05 15.69
C VAL A 188 -25.60 -43.38 15.17
N LYS A 189 -26.09 -44.26 16.05
CA LYS A 189 -26.63 -45.58 15.71
C LYS A 189 -28.02 -45.49 15.08
N ASP A 190 -28.81 -44.50 15.49
CA ASP A 190 -30.17 -44.26 14.99
C ASP A 190 -30.21 -43.41 13.71
N ALA A 191 -29.10 -42.74 13.36
CA ALA A 191 -28.92 -42.00 12.12
C ALA A 191 -28.72 -42.92 10.88
N LEU A 192 -29.41 -44.07 10.84
CA LEU A 192 -29.48 -44.97 9.69
C LEU A 192 -30.46 -44.40 8.66
N PHE A 193 -29.99 -43.42 7.90
CA PHE A 193 -30.57 -43.13 6.59
C PHE A 193 -30.17 -44.26 5.65
N GLN A 194 -31.00 -45.30 5.55
CA GLN A 194 -30.80 -46.42 4.63
C GLN A 194 -31.32 -45.97 3.25
N PRO A 195 -30.46 -45.74 2.23
CA PRO A 195 -30.89 -45.35 0.90
C PRO A 195 -31.34 -46.60 0.12
N GLU A 196 -32.23 -47.41 0.67
CA GLU A 196 -32.86 -48.49 -0.08
C GLU A 196 -34.18 -47.99 -0.68
N VAL A 197 -34.26 -48.14 -1.99
CA VAL A 197 -35.27 -47.61 -2.92
C VAL A 197 -36.69 -47.75 -2.35
N ALA A 198 -37.31 -46.62 -1.98
CA ALA A 198 -38.66 -46.59 -1.44
C ALA A 198 -39.71 -46.76 -2.56
N THR A 199 -39.84 -47.96 -3.10
CA THR A 199 -41.00 -48.38 -3.89
C THR A 199 -41.90 -49.26 -3.02
N GLY A 200 -42.70 -48.66 -2.15
CA GLY A 200 -43.72 -49.40 -1.41
C GLY A 200 -44.25 -48.68 -0.18
N TYR A 201 -45.50 -48.21 -0.26
CA TYR A 201 -46.30 -47.88 0.91
C TYR A 201 -46.62 -49.19 1.66
N LEU A 202 -45.98 -49.42 2.81
CA LEU A 202 -46.37 -50.46 3.75
C LEU A 202 -46.55 -49.86 5.15
N ASN A 203 -47.81 -49.86 5.59
CA ASN A 203 -48.23 -49.55 6.94
C ASN A 203 -47.83 -50.71 7.88
N TYR A 204 -46.90 -50.46 8.80
CA TYR A 204 -46.82 -51.18 10.08
C TYR A 204 -46.04 -50.34 11.10
N GLU A 205 -46.45 -50.41 12.37
CA GLU A 205 -46.12 -49.52 13.49
C GLU A 205 -44.63 -49.41 13.84
N LYS A 206 -43.88 -48.65 13.04
CA LYS A 206 -42.63 -48.03 13.44
C LYS A 206 -42.67 -46.62 12.84
N LYS A 207 -42.63 -45.59 13.68
CA LYS A 207 -42.53 -44.20 13.22
C LYS A 207 -41.17 -44.01 12.54
N ILE A 208 -41.06 -44.46 11.30
CA ILE A 208 -39.98 -44.09 10.40
C ILE A 208 -40.31 -42.67 9.97
N TYR A 209 -39.50 -41.72 10.41
CA TYR A 209 -39.56 -40.36 9.91
C TYR A 209 -39.04 -40.39 8.46
N HIS A 210 -39.97 -40.34 7.51
CA HIS A 210 -39.68 -40.29 6.08
C HIS A 210 -39.24 -38.86 5.74
N GLY A 211 -37.95 -38.58 5.83
CA GLY A 211 -37.44 -37.26 5.53
C GLY A 211 -36.09 -37.30 4.88
N GLY A 212 -36.03 -37.59 3.58
CA GLY A 212 -34.81 -37.28 2.85
C GLY A 212 -34.65 -35.77 2.60
N VAL A 213 -33.55 -35.42 1.98
CA VAL A 213 -33.07 -34.17 1.45
C VAL A 213 -33.35 -34.07 -0.07
N ASP A 214 -34.42 -33.38 -0.49
CA ASP A 214 -34.71 -33.12 -1.92
C ASP A 214 -34.11 -31.79 -2.39
N PHE A 215 -33.30 -31.84 -3.45
CA PHE A 215 -32.52 -30.70 -3.94
C PHE A 215 -33.09 -30.21 -5.26
N VAL A 216 -33.88 -29.15 -5.20
CA VAL A 216 -33.85 -28.18 -6.28
C VAL A 216 -32.74 -27.20 -5.91
N PRO A 217 -31.62 -27.11 -6.66
CA PRO A 217 -30.63 -26.06 -6.45
C PRO A 217 -31.20 -24.75 -7.00
N LYS A 218 -32.36 -24.32 -6.49
CA LYS A 218 -32.74 -22.92 -6.61
C LYS A 218 -32.05 -22.24 -5.44
N MET A 219 -30.74 -22.02 -5.61
CA MET A 219 -30.05 -20.99 -4.85
C MET A 219 -30.98 -19.77 -4.89
N PRO A 220 -31.38 -19.19 -3.75
CA PRO A 220 -32.21 -18.03 -3.78
C PRO A 220 -31.49 -17.02 -4.68
N THR A 221 -32.22 -16.48 -5.66
CA THR A 221 -31.80 -15.36 -6.52
C THR A 221 -31.57 -14.08 -5.70
N SER A 222 -31.35 -14.20 -4.39
CA SER A 222 -30.91 -13.15 -3.50
C SER A 222 -29.48 -12.83 -3.87
N LYS A 223 -29.34 -11.77 -4.67
CA LYS A 223 -28.14 -10.95 -4.84
C LYS A 223 -27.02 -11.37 -3.90
N SER A 224 -26.12 -12.23 -4.39
CA SER A 224 -24.79 -12.25 -3.80
C SER A 224 -24.17 -10.89 -4.10
N GLY A 225 -23.63 -10.24 -3.08
CA GLY A 225 -22.74 -9.12 -3.31
C GLY A 225 -21.47 -9.64 -3.94
N SER A 226 -20.81 -8.85 -4.78
CA SER A 226 -19.45 -9.11 -5.26
C SER A 226 -18.40 -8.74 -4.20
N GLU A 227 -18.78 -8.61 -2.93
CA GLU A 227 -17.95 -8.01 -1.89
C GLU A 227 -18.20 -8.66 -0.52
N SER A 228 -17.17 -9.32 0.01
CA SER A 228 -17.16 -9.94 1.35
C SER A 228 -16.35 -9.13 2.37
N ARG A 229 -16.03 -7.87 2.04
CA ARG A 229 -15.10 -7.02 2.78
C ARG A 229 -15.79 -6.33 3.98
N PRO A 230 -15.11 -6.11 5.12
CA PRO A 230 -15.66 -5.30 6.22
C PRO A 230 -15.99 -3.87 5.74
N TYR A 231 -16.85 -3.15 6.48
CA TYR A 231 -17.16 -1.72 6.21
C TYR A 231 -15.86 -0.92 6.02
N ASN A 232 -15.62 -0.46 4.79
CA ASN A 232 -14.36 0.17 4.38
C ASN A 232 -14.59 1.58 3.83
N ILE A 233 -13.53 2.39 3.83
CA ILE A 233 -13.49 3.71 3.19
C ILE A 233 -12.40 3.73 2.12
N ALA A 234 -12.72 4.30 0.96
CA ALA A 234 -11.77 4.43 -0.14
C ALA A 234 -11.00 5.76 -0.03
N LEU A 235 -9.69 5.65 0.20
CA LEU A 235 -8.73 6.76 0.15
C LEU A 235 -7.68 6.48 -0.93
N ASN A 236 -6.98 7.52 -1.40
CA ASN A 236 -5.92 7.34 -2.39
C ASN A 236 -4.63 6.84 -1.73
N PHE A 237 -3.94 5.96 -2.44
CA PHE A 237 -2.56 5.61 -2.14
C PHE A 237 -1.62 6.39 -3.04
N TYR A 238 -0.61 6.98 -2.43
CA TYR A 238 0.42 7.75 -3.11
C TYR A 238 1.80 7.23 -2.74
N ILE A 239 2.69 7.15 -3.73
CA ILE A 239 4.08 6.71 -3.56
C ILE A 239 5.02 7.89 -3.75
N LYS A 240 5.97 8.05 -2.82
CA LYS A 240 7.01 9.07 -2.85
C LYS A 240 8.03 8.72 -3.94
N TYR A 241 8.38 9.68 -4.80
CA TYR A 241 9.39 9.52 -5.86
C TYR A 241 10.62 10.41 -5.66
#